data_AF-A0A0C5BC07-F1
#
_entry.id   AF-A0A0C5BC07-F1
#
_cell.length_a   1.000
_cell.length_b   1.000
_cell.length_c   1.000
_cell.angle_alpha   90.00
_cell.angle_beta   90.00
_cell.angle_gamma   90.00
#
_symmetry.space_group_name_H-M   'P 1'
#
loop_
_entity.id
_entity.type
_entity.pdbx_description
1 polymer ?
#
loop_
_entity_poly.entity_id
_entity_poly.type
_entity_poly.pdbx_seq_one_letter_code
_entity_poly.pdbx_strand_id
1 'polypeptide(L)'
;MASAGEPRQCHYSTTTRHYGCNGTRGVTASGDIIGASLFTGQNFTGNELTIWVPRPCPKNNFVDYFVTLHASRKKVMSVQPWSTCWIWLYYKDGRPRSGPYEDNTPDLGSYNDNEAVMVGLS
;
A
#
# COMPACT_ATOMS: atom_id res chain seq x y z
N MET A 1 21.19 13.64 -17.42
CA MET A 1 20.80 13.70 -16.00
C MET A 1 19.37 13.18 -15.91
N ALA A 2 19.16 12.06 -15.19
CA ALA A 2 17.87 11.36 -15.16
C ALA A 2 16.80 12.25 -14.52
N SER A 3 15.69 12.46 -15.23
CA SER A 3 14.50 13.11 -14.69
C SER A 3 14.01 12.27 -13.51
N ALA A 4 14.05 12.84 -12.31
CA ALA A 4 13.32 12.30 -11.16
C ALA A 4 11.84 12.35 -11.55
N GLY A 5 11.29 11.20 -11.96
CA GLY A 5 9.91 11.11 -12.46
C GLY A 5 8.93 11.69 -11.45
N GLU A 6 7.98 12.47 -11.94
CA GLU A 6 6.92 13.10 -11.14
C GLU A 6 6.27 12.11 -10.17
N PRO A 7 5.84 12.56 -8.97
CA PRO A 7 5.14 11.71 -8.02
C PRO A 7 3.91 11.08 -8.69
N ARG A 8 3.98 9.77 -8.92
CA ARG A 8 2.92 8.99 -9.53
C ARG A 8 1.93 8.55 -8.47
N GLN A 9 0.71 9.04 -8.58
CA GLN A 9 -0.44 8.52 -7.86
C GLN A 9 -0.97 7.30 -8.60
N CYS A 10 -1.00 6.17 -7.91
CA CYS A 10 -1.49 4.93 -8.45
C CYS A 10 -2.48 4.30 -7.49
N HIS A 11 -3.38 3.52 -8.04
CA HIS A 11 -4.48 2.90 -7.34
C HIS A 11 -4.48 1.40 -7.62
N TYR A 12 -4.85 0.64 -6.60
CA TYR A 12 -5.14 -0.78 -6.72
C TYR A 12 -6.46 -1.07 -6.00
N SER A 13 -7.37 -1.82 -6.59
CA SER A 13 -8.58 -2.27 -5.91
C SER A 13 -8.53 -3.77 -5.65
N THR A 14 -8.83 -4.20 -4.43
CA THR A 14 -8.96 -5.63 -4.09
C THR A 14 -10.25 -6.23 -4.67
N THR A 15 -11.25 -5.38 -4.94
CA THR A 15 -12.54 -5.76 -5.54
C THR A 15 -12.38 -6.08 -7.02
N THR A 16 -11.79 -5.17 -7.79
CA THR A 16 -11.62 -5.35 -9.26
C THR A 16 -10.31 -6.05 -9.63
N ARG A 17 -9.34 -6.07 -8.71
CA ARG A 17 -7.95 -6.55 -8.93
C ARG A 17 -7.21 -5.80 -10.03
N HIS A 18 -7.62 -4.57 -10.32
CA HIS A 18 -6.92 -3.71 -11.27
C HIS A 18 -5.91 -2.80 -10.59
N TYR A 19 -4.84 -2.51 -11.33
CA TYR A 19 -3.80 -1.54 -10.98
C TYR A 19 -3.77 -0.44 -12.05
N GLY A 20 -3.73 0.82 -11.65
CA GLY A 20 -3.61 1.93 -12.59
C GLY A 20 -2.98 3.17 -11.96
N CYS A 21 -2.20 3.91 -12.75
CA CYS A 21 -1.54 5.17 -12.32
C CYS A 21 -2.09 6.43 -12.99
N ASN A 22 -3.19 6.29 -13.73
CA ASN A 22 -3.80 7.37 -14.51
C ASN A 22 -5.17 7.76 -13.91
N GLY A 23 -5.30 7.67 -12.58
CA GLY A 23 -6.54 7.88 -11.83
C GLY A 23 -7.30 6.59 -11.49
N THR A 24 -8.45 6.75 -10.84
CA THR A 24 -9.26 5.64 -10.28
C THR A 24 -10.26 5.03 -11.28
N ARG A 25 -10.52 5.70 -12.41
CA ARG A 25 -11.53 5.26 -13.38
C ARG A 25 -11.17 3.91 -14.00
N GLY A 26 -12.05 2.94 -13.83
CA GLY A 26 -11.82 1.56 -14.29
C GLY A 26 -10.87 0.74 -13.39
N VAL A 27 -10.33 1.37 -12.33
CA VAL A 27 -9.55 0.66 -11.29
C VAL A 27 -10.43 0.33 -10.11
N THR A 28 -11.25 1.24 -9.60
CA THR A 28 -12.09 0.99 -8.42
C THR A 28 -13.49 0.51 -8.80
N ALA A 29 -14.12 -0.25 -7.91
CA ALA A 29 -15.55 -0.56 -7.97
C ALA A 29 -16.38 0.49 -7.24
N SER A 30 -17.67 0.57 -7.56
CA SER A 30 -18.59 1.44 -6.82
C SER A 30 -18.72 0.96 -5.37
N GLY A 31 -18.53 1.87 -4.40
CA GLY A 31 -18.55 1.55 -2.97
C GLY A 31 -17.19 1.15 -2.38
N ASP A 32 -16.14 1.05 -3.20
CA ASP A 32 -14.77 0.87 -2.68
C ASP A 32 -14.37 2.07 -1.80
N ILE A 33 -13.69 1.78 -0.71
CA ILE A 33 -13.12 2.76 0.22
C ILE A 33 -11.60 2.61 0.27
N ILE A 34 -10.90 3.64 0.73
CA ILE A 34 -9.45 3.58 0.92
C ILE A 34 -9.15 2.71 2.13
N GLY A 35 -8.39 1.63 1.95
CA GLY A 35 -7.90 0.79 3.05
C GLY A 35 -6.47 1.15 3.48
N ALA A 36 -5.63 1.60 2.55
CA ALA A 36 -4.26 1.98 2.86
C ALA A 36 -3.69 2.92 1.79
N SER A 37 -2.76 3.80 2.20
CA SER A 37 -1.86 4.50 1.29
C SER A 37 -0.40 4.14 1.62
N LEU A 38 0.39 3.87 0.59
CA LEU A 38 1.81 3.51 0.70
C LEU A 38 2.63 4.47 -0.14
N PHE A 39 3.75 4.94 0.39
CA PHE A 39 4.56 5.96 -0.27
C PHE A 39 6.01 5.48 -0.42
N THR A 40 6.61 5.82 -1.57
CA THR A 40 8.03 5.49 -1.82
C THR A 40 9.01 6.39 -1.06
N GLY A 41 8.55 7.54 -0.56
CA GLY A 41 9.33 8.48 0.23
C GLY A 41 8.88 8.55 1.70
N GLN A 42 9.72 9.13 2.54
CA GLN A 42 9.38 9.42 3.94
C GLN A 42 8.36 10.57 4.03
N ASN A 43 7.70 10.70 5.16
CA ASN A 43 6.70 11.74 5.45
C ASN A 43 5.60 11.83 4.38
N PHE A 44 5.16 10.68 3.85
CA PHE A 44 4.08 10.57 2.87
C PHE A 44 4.39 11.28 1.53
N THR A 45 5.65 11.21 1.09
CA THR A 45 6.13 11.85 -0.15
C THR A 45 6.48 10.84 -1.24
N GLY A 46 6.63 11.32 -2.47
CA GLY A 46 7.00 10.49 -3.63
C GLY A 46 5.80 9.82 -4.29
N ASN A 47 6.00 8.62 -4.85
CA ASN A 47 4.94 7.89 -5.53
C ASN A 47 4.00 7.25 -4.50
N GLU A 48 2.70 7.47 -4.66
CA GLU A 48 1.66 7.00 -3.75
C GLU A 48 0.89 5.83 -4.35
N LEU A 49 0.77 4.72 -3.62
CA LEU A 49 -0.19 3.65 -3.90
C LEU A 49 -1.37 3.76 -2.95
N THR A 50 -2.54 4.11 -3.47
CA THR A 50 -3.79 3.96 -2.74
C THR A 50 -4.36 2.56 -2.98
N ILE A 51 -4.55 1.78 -1.92
CA ILE A 51 -5.23 0.49 -1.95
C ILE A 51 -6.69 0.70 -1.55
N TRP A 52 -7.57 0.24 -2.43
CA TRP A 52 -9.01 0.29 -2.29
C TRP A 52 -9.56 -1.08 -1.90
N VAL A 53 -10.50 -1.09 -0.96
CA VAL A 53 -11.14 -2.29 -0.41
C VAL A 53 -12.67 -2.14 -0.44
N PRO A 54 -13.44 -3.23 -0.55
CA PRO A 54 -14.91 -3.16 -0.65
C PRO A 54 -15.59 -2.75 0.67
N ARG A 55 -14.89 -2.86 1.80
CA ARG A 55 -15.40 -2.58 3.14
C ARG A 55 -14.26 -2.40 4.14
N PRO A 56 -14.51 -1.72 5.29
CA PRO A 56 -13.52 -1.57 6.35
C PRO A 56 -12.99 -2.92 6.83
N CYS A 57 -11.73 -2.97 7.25
CA CYS A 57 -11.15 -4.22 7.73
C CYS A 57 -11.72 -4.57 9.11
N PRO A 58 -12.30 -5.78 9.28
CA PRO A 58 -12.82 -6.24 10.55
C PRO A 58 -11.68 -6.54 11.54
N LYS A 59 -11.80 -6.05 12.79
CA LYS A 59 -10.83 -6.33 13.87
C LYS A 59 -10.94 -7.75 14.42
N ASN A 60 -10.65 -8.73 13.58
CA ASN A 60 -10.78 -10.16 13.83
C ASN A 60 -9.43 -10.88 13.99
N ASN A 61 -8.30 -10.15 14.02
CA ASN A 61 -6.93 -10.66 14.06
C ASN A 61 -6.50 -11.51 12.85
N PHE A 62 -7.24 -11.46 11.74
CA PHE A 62 -6.87 -12.07 10.46
C PHE A 62 -6.56 -11.00 9.43
N VAL A 63 -5.78 -11.35 8.41
CA VAL A 63 -5.59 -10.48 7.24
C VAL A 63 -6.70 -10.79 6.24
N ASP A 64 -7.60 -9.83 6.04
CA ASP A 64 -8.76 -9.98 5.15
C ASP A 64 -8.41 -9.70 3.69
N TYR A 65 -7.42 -8.84 3.43
CA TYR A 65 -7.02 -8.50 2.07
C TYR A 65 -5.50 -8.61 1.88
N PHE A 66 -5.11 -9.33 0.83
CA PHE A 66 -3.72 -9.40 0.38
C PHE A 66 -3.58 -8.70 -0.97
N VAL A 67 -2.57 -7.83 -1.07
CA VAL A 67 -2.23 -7.08 -2.28
C VAL A 67 -0.79 -7.35 -2.66
N THR A 68 -0.58 -7.95 -3.82
CA THR A 68 0.77 -8.13 -4.38
C THR A 68 1.24 -6.82 -5.01
N LEU A 69 2.38 -6.32 -4.55
CA LEU A 69 3.01 -5.14 -5.10
C LEU A 69 3.69 -5.48 -6.43
N HIS A 70 3.46 -4.66 -7.46
CA HIS A 70 4.13 -4.80 -8.74
C HIS A 70 5.65 -4.61 -8.60
N ALA A 71 6.43 -5.30 -9.43
CA ALA A 71 7.90 -5.31 -9.36
C ALA A 71 8.56 -3.93 -9.50
N SER A 72 7.86 -2.95 -10.09
CA SER A 72 8.30 -1.55 -10.19
C SER A 72 8.16 -0.77 -8.88
N ARG A 73 7.66 -1.41 -7.81
CA ARG A 73 7.19 -0.73 -6.61
C ARG A 73 7.65 -1.39 -5.32
N LYS A 74 8.93 -1.75 -5.28
CA LYS A 74 9.54 -2.47 -4.15
C LYS A 74 9.95 -1.57 -2.98
N LYS A 75 9.91 -0.24 -3.16
CA LYS A 75 10.29 0.74 -2.13
C LYS A 75 9.04 1.28 -1.44
N VAL A 76 8.91 1.04 -0.14
CA VAL A 76 7.87 1.62 0.71
C VAL A 76 8.56 2.23 1.93
N MET A 77 8.49 3.55 2.07
CA MET A 77 9.17 4.30 3.13
C MET A 77 8.22 4.94 4.13
N SER A 78 6.95 5.12 3.79
CA SER A 78 5.91 5.57 4.72
C SER A 78 4.55 5.00 4.34
N VAL A 79 3.67 4.85 5.34
CA VAL A 79 2.34 4.24 5.17
C VAL A 79 1.28 4.96 5.98
N GLN A 80 0.06 4.96 5.47
CA GLN A 80 -1.12 5.52 6.14
C GLN A 80 -2.24 4.47 6.14
N PRO A 81 -2.62 3.92 7.30
CA PRO A 81 -3.80 3.08 7.43
C PRO A 81 -5.08 3.92 7.32
N TRP A 82 -6.12 3.35 6.70
CA TRP A 82 -7.42 4.00 6.51
C TRP A 82 -8.56 3.04 6.85
N SER A 83 -9.77 3.56 7.08
CA SER A 83 -11.01 2.77 7.20
C SER A 83 -10.87 1.51 8.05
N THR A 84 -10.33 1.69 9.27
CA THR A 84 -10.03 0.64 10.25
C THR A 84 -9.06 -0.45 9.79
N CYS A 85 -8.39 -0.32 8.65
CA CYS A 85 -7.41 -1.30 8.18
C CYS A 85 -6.03 -1.02 8.76
N TRP A 86 -5.44 -2.02 9.39
CA TRP A 86 -4.03 -2.04 9.75
C TRP A 86 -3.20 -2.60 8.60
N ILE A 87 -2.00 -2.06 8.43
CA ILE A 87 -1.13 -2.42 7.31
C ILE A 87 -0.06 -3.41 7.79
N TRP A 88 0.08 -4.51 7.07
CA TRP A 88 1.17 -5.46 7.20
C TRP A 88 2.02 -5.43 5.94
N LEU A 89 3.33 -5.34 6.08
CA LEU A 89 4.29 -5.44 4.98
C LEU A 89 4.96 -6.80 5.00
N TYR A 90 4.91 -7.50 3.88
CA TYR A 90 5.55 -8.80 3.68
C TYR A 90 6.69 -8.66 2.69
N TYR A 91 7.80 -9.32 3.02
CA TYR A 91 9.06 -9.16 2.31
C TYR A 91 9.41 -10.39 1.48
N LYS A 92 10.11 -10.15 0.37
CA LYS A 92 10.49 -11.23 -0.56
C LYS A 92 11.45 -12.25 0.04
N ASP A 93 12.33 -11.79 0.92
CA ASP A 93 13.41 -12.55 1.53
C ASP A 93 12.94 -13.49 2.66
N GLY A 94 11.64 -13.50 2.97
CA GLY A 94 11.05 -14.36 3.99
C GLY A 94 11.33 -13.90 5.42
N ARG A 95 11.90 -12.70 5.62
CA ARG A 95 12.04 -12.12 6.96
C ARG A 95 10.65 -11.88 7.60
N PRO A 96 10.57 -11.74 8.93
CA PRO A 96 9.30 -11.45 9.60
C PRO A 96 8.59 -10.26 8.97
N ARG A 97 7.27 -10.38 8.78
CA ARG A 97 6.43 -9.26 8.33
C ARG A 97 6.57 -8.07 9.28
N SER A 98 6.42 -6.88 8.76
CA SER A 98 6.42 -5.65 9.57
C SER A 98 5.02 -5.07 9.69
N GLY A 99 4.75 -4.44 10.83
CA GLY A 99 3.41 -4.04 11.26
C GLY A 99 2.89 -4.89 12.42
N PRO A 100 1.60 -4.78 12.78
CA PRO A 100 0.60 -3.99 12.07
C PRO A 100 0.90 -2.50 12.24
N TYR A 101 0.84 -1.73 11.16
CA TYR A 101 0.86 -0.27 11.26
C TYR A 101 -0.58 0.18 11.48
N GLU A 102 -0.86 0.54 12.73
CA GLU A 102 -2.20 0.95 13.17
C GLU A 102 -2.45 2.44 12.97
N ASP A 103 -1.37 3.22 12.90
CA ASP A 103 -1.37 4.67 12.71
C ASP A 103 -0.47 5.09 11.55
N ASN A 104 -0.62 6.35 11.14
CA ASN A 104 0.23 7.00 10.15
C ASN A 104 1.70 6.87 10.54
N THR A 105 2.47 6.15 9.71
CA THR A 105 3.88 5.88 9.97
C THR A 105 4.73 6.62 8.94
N PRO A 106 5.32 7.78 9.30
CA PRO A 106 6.01 8.66 8.37
C PRO A 106 7.40 8.16 7.97
N ASP A 107 8.01 7.27 8.73
CA ASP A 107 9.29 6.67 8.40
C ASP A 107 9.31 5.20 8.82
N LEU A 108 9.42 4.33 7.83
CA LEU A 108 9.58 2.89 8.02
C LEU A 108 11.06 2.49 8.15
N GLY A 109 11.99 3.43 8.02
CA GLY A 109 13.42 3.19 8.00
C GLY A 109 13.93 2.65 6.67
N SER A 110 15.25 2.75 6.48
CA SER A 110 15.97 2.36 5.26
C SER A 110 15.89 0.87 4.93
N TYR A 111 15.55 0.02 5.90
CA TYR A 111 15.42 -1.43 5.71
C TYR A 111 14.22 -1.84 4.82
N ASN A 112 13.29 -0.93 4.53
CA ASN A 112 12.10 -1.19 3.70
C ASN A 112 12.28 -0.78 2.23
N ASP A 113 13.49 -0.38 1.86
CA ASP A 113 13.85 -0.04 0.49
C ASP A 113 14.05 -1.31 -0.35
N ASN A 114 13.19 -1.51 -1.35
CA ASN A 114 13.25 -2.58 -2.36
C ASN A 114 12.87 -4.02 -1.97
N GLU A 115 12.19 -4.24 -0.84
CA GLU A 115 11.96 -5.60 -0.35
C GLU A 115 10.48 -5.96 -0.07
N ALA A 116 9.59 -4.98 0.05
CA ALA A 116 8.16 -5.24 0.24
C ALA A 116 7.56 -5.77 -1.07
N VAL A 117 6.94 -6.95 -1.02
CA VAL A 117 6.30 -7.62 -2.17
C VAL A 117 4.81 -7.80 -2.01
N MET A 118 4.31 -7.82 -0.77
CA MET A 118 2.89 -7.95 -0.50
C MET A 118 2.49 -7.06 0.67
N VAL A 119 1.26 -6.58 0.62
CA VAL A 119 0.62 -5.79 1.67
C VAL A 119 -0.59 -6.58 2.16
N GLY A 120 -0.68 -6.77 3.46
CA GLY A 120 -1.86 -7.33 4.12
C GLY A 120 -2.66 -6.24 4.81
N LEU A 121 -3.98 -6.28 4.73
CA LEU A 121 -4.88 -5.41 5.48
C LEU A 121 -5.76 -6.23 6.43
N SER A 122 -5.82 -5.82 7.70
CA SER A 122 -6.56 -6.46 8.81
C SER A 122 -7.29 -5.46 9.70
#